data_AF-A0A1Q5PSP0-F1
#
_entry.id   AF-A0A1Q5PSP0-F1
#
_cell.length_a   1.000
_cell.length_b   1.000
_cell.length_c   1.000
_cell.angle_alpha   90.00
_cell.angle_beta   90.00
_cell.angle_gamma   90.00
#
_symmetry.space_group_name_H-M   'P 1'
#
loop_
_entity.id
_entity.type
_entity.pdbx_description
1 polymer ?
#
loop_
_entity_poly.entity_id
_entity_poly.type
_entity_poly.pdbx_seq_one_letter_code
_entity_poly.pdbx_strand_id
1 'polypeptide(L)'
;MFDLFDNTLFNFIVYSGLTLLFLGEAYYKLGIFKPSEEQKNQSFLERWRKASWNTRGLFFTGHLFLIVAVMSLLDVVGLVPID
;
A
#
# COMPACT_ATOMS: atom_id res chain seq x y z
N MET A 1 -24.24 8.41 17.47
CA MET A 1 -23.69 8.20 16.13
C MET A 1 -22.39 7.46 16.37
N PHE A 2 -22.30 6.17 16.01
CA PHE A 2 -21.02 5.47 16.09
C PHE A 2 -20.16 6.05 14.98
N ASP A 3 -19.11 6.81 15.33
CA ASP A 3 -18.15 7.27 14.35
C ASP A 3 -17.40 6.03 13.85
N LEU A 4 -17.77 5.55 12.67
CA LEU A 4 -17.15 4.37 12.06
C LEU A 4 -15.63 4.54 11.90
N PHE A 5 -15.17 5.79 11.84
CA PHE A 5 -13.75 6.15 11.77
C PHE A 5 -13.02 6.14 13.10
N ASP A 6 -13.72 6.08 14.25
CA ASP A 6 -13.10 5.91 15.57
C ASP A 6 -12.86 4.42 15.90
N ASN A 7 -13.37 3.51 15.06
CA ASN A 7 -13.15 2.09 15.25
C ASN A 7 -11.82 1.67 14.62
N THR A 8 -10.79 1.50 15.45
CA THR A 8 -9.45 1.10 15.03
C THR A 8 -9.44 -0.20 14.20
N LEU A 9 -10.27 -1.19 14.55
CA LEU A 9 -10.38 -2.43 13.77
C LEU A 9 -10.94 -2.18 12.37
N PHE A 10 -11.96 -1.32 12.26
CA PHE A 10 -12.50 -0.92 10.96
C PHE A 10 -11.45 -0.18 10.12
N ASN A 11 -10.71 0.75 10.71
CA ASN A 11 -9.61 1.46 10.06
C ASN A 11 -8.54 0.48 9.57
N PHE A 12 -8.11 -0.47 10.41
CA PHE A 12 -7.17 -1.51 9.99
C PHE A 12 -7.64 -2.26 8.74
N ILE A 13 -8.89 -2.70 8.71
CA ILE A 13 -9.45 -3.45 7.59
C ILE A 13 -9.50 -2.60 6.32
N VAL A 14 -10.04 -1.38 6.42
CA VAL A 14 -10.21 -0.46 5.28
C VAL A 14 -8.85 -0.07 4.70
N TYR A 15 -7.93 0.41 5.53
CA TYR A 15 -6.62 0.84 5.07
C TYR A 15 -5.78 -0.32 4.56
N SER A 16 -5.89 -1.53 5.14
CA SER A 16 -5.25 -2.73 4.58
C SER A 16 -5.77 -3.04 3.17
N GLY A 17 -7.09 -2.95 2.96
CA GLY A 17 -7.69 -3.13 1.63
C GLY A 17 -7.17 -2.09 0.63
N LEU A 18 -7.15 -0.82 1.01
CA LEU A 18 -6.62 0.26 0.17
C LEU A 18 -5.12 0.08 -0.12
N THR A 19 -4.32 -0.33 0.87
CA THR A 19 -2.91 -0.67 0.66
C THR A 19 -2.74 -1.74 -0.40
N LEU A 20 -3.47 -2.85 -0.29
CA LEU A 20 -3.38 -3.96 -1.24
C LEU A 20 -3.78 -3.51 -2.65
N LEU A 21 -4.84 -2.70 -2.79
CA LEU A 21 -5.26 -2.18 -4.08
C LEU A 21 -4.20 -1.28 -4.71
N PHE A 22 -3.69 -0.30 -3.97
CA PHE A 22 -2.77 0.71 -4.52
C PHE A 22 -1.36 0.16 -4.74
N LEU A 23 -0.81 -0.58 -3.76
CA LEU A 23 0.50 -1.23 -3.93
C LEU A 23 0.44 -2.37 -4.93
N GLY A 24 -0.63 -3.17 -4.89
CA GLY A 24 -0.83 -4.26 -5.85
C GLY A 24 -0.81 -3.74 -7.29
N GLU A 25 -1.59 -2.70 -7.57
CA GLU A 25 -1.63 -2.06 -8.89
C GLU A 25 -0.28 -1.43 -9.27
N ALA A 26 0.39 -0.76 -8.33
CA ALA A 26 1.70 -0.17 -8.60
C ALA A 26 2.75 -1.24 -8.94
N TYR A 27 2.81 -2.32 -8.18
CA TYR A 27 3.73 -3.44 -8.42
C TYR A 27 3.39 -4.22 -9.69
N TYR A 28 2.10 -4.35 -10.02
CA TYR A 28 1.66 -4.93 -11.29
C TYR A 28 2.17 -4.08 -12.47
N LYS A 29 2.00 -2.75 -12.42
CA LYS A 29 2.50 -1.83 -13.45
C LYS A 29 4.03 -1.77 -13.54
N LEU A 30 4.73 -1.98 -12.43
CA LEU A 30 6.19 -2.13 -12.41
C LEU A 30 6.66 -3.50 -12.93
N GLY A 31 5.73 -4.40 -13.29
CA GLY A 31 6.04 -5.74 -13.78
C GLY A 31 6.65 -6.64 -12.72
N ILE A 32 6.44 -6.38 -11.43
CA ILE A 32 7.02 -7.18 -10.34
C ILE A 32 6.38 -8.57 -10.28
N PHE A 33 5.05 -8.63 -10.33
CA PHE A 33 4.32 -9.91 -10.27
C PHE A 33 4.27 -10.63 -11.63
N LYS A 34 4.27 -9.87 -12.73
CA LYS A 34 4.19 -10.42 -14.09
C LYS A 34 5.05 -9.59 -15.05
N PRO A 35 6.39 -9.76 -15.03
CA PRO A 35 7.28 -9.00 -15.90
C PRO A 35 7.10 -9.39 -17.36
N SER A 36 7.10 -8.40 -18.27
CA SER A 36 7.27 -8.64 -19.70
C SER A 36 8.68 -9.18 -20.00
N GLU A 37 8.90 -9.75 -21.19
CA GLU A 37 10.24 -10.21 -21.61
C GLU A 37 11.29 -9.09 -21.52
N GLU A 38 10.92 -7.86 -21.88
CA GLU A 38 11.80 -6.69 -21.75
C GLU A 38 12.14 -6.38 -20.29
N GLN A 39 11.19 -6.58 -19.38
CA GLN A 39 11.35 -6.29 -17.95
C GLN A 39 12.14 -7.37 -17.22
N LYS A 40 12.12 -8.64 -17.66
CA LYS A 40 12.77 -9.76 -16.94
C LYS A 40 14.25 -9.51 -16.62
N ASN A 41 14.97 -8.80 -17.49
CA ASN A 41 16.38 -8.46 -17.30
C ASN A 41 16.60 -7.08 -16.66
N GLN A 42 15.53 -6.30 -16.45
CA GLN A 42 15.60 -5.00 -15.80
C GLN A 42 15.50 -5.16 -14.28
N SER A 43 16.41 -4.49 -13.58
CA SER A 43 16.35 -4.31 -12.13
C SER A 43 15.11 -3.53 -11.70
N PHE A 44 14.76 -3.62 -10.41
CA PHE A 44 13.69 -2.82 -9.84
C PHE A 44 13.92 -1.32 -10.06
N LEU A 45 15.15 -0.84 -9.86
CA LEU A 45 15.50 0.57 -9.99
C LEU A 45 15.28 1.09 -11.43
N GLU A 46 15.64 0.28 -12.44
CA GLU A 46 15.41 0.63 -13.85
C GLU A 46 13.93 0.71 -14.18
N ARG A 47 13.13 -0.26 -13.71
CA ARG A 47 11.67 -0.26 -13.86
C ARG A 47 11.04 0.94 -13.17
N TRP A 48 11.50 1.27 -11.96
CA TRP A 48 11.06 2.44 -11.20
C TRP A 48 11.41 3.76 -11.89
N ARG A 49 12.61 3.86 -12.48
CA ARG A 49 13.04 5.04 -13.25
C ARG A 49 12.16 5.28 -14.47
N LYS A 50 11.74 4.22 -15.16
CA LYS A 50 10.82 4.25 -16.30
C LYS A 50 9.34 4.35 -15.91
N ALA A 51 9.01 4.17 -14.63
CA ALA A 51 7.62 4.17 -14.17
C ALA A 51 6.91 5.51 -14.41
N SER A 52 5.66 5.44 -14.82
CA SER A 52 4.81 6.63 -14.99
C SER A 52 4.60 7.38 -13.66
N TRP A 53 4.31 8.67 -13.74
CA TRP A 53 3.91 9.47 -12.57
C TRP A 53 2.74 8.85 -11.81
N ASN A 54 1.75 8.31 -12.53
CA ASN A 54 0.62 7.62 -11.92
C ASN A 54 1.06 6.38 -11.13
N THR A 55 1.93 5.54 -11.70
CA THR A 55 2.46 4.35 -11.01
C THR A 55 3.20 4.72 -9.73
N ARG A 56 4.00 5.79 -9.77
CA ARG A 56 4.69 6.31 -8.58
C ARG A 56 3.70 6.84 -7.55
N GLY A 57 2.70 7.61 -7.99
CA GLY A 57 1.62 8.09 -7.13
C GLY A 57 0.92 6.94 -6.40
N LEU A 58 0.48 5.92 -7.14
CA LEU A 58 -0.12 4.71 -6.56
C LEU A 58 0.80 4.04 -5.53
N PHE A 59 2.09 3.90 -5.83
CA PHE A 59 3.06 3.31 -4.93
C PHE A 59 3.19 4.10 -3.61
N PHE A 60 3.31 5.43 -3.69
CA PHE A 60 3.42 6.27 -2.49
C PHE A 60 2.11 6.28 -1.69
N THR A 61 0.97 6.44 -2.35
CA THR A 61 -0.34 6.40 -1.70
C THR A 61 -0.61 5.06 -1.01
N GLY A 62 -0.23 3.94 -1.65
CA GLY A 62 -0.33 2.62 -1.04
C GLY A 62 0.53 2.46 0.21
N HIS A 63 1.74 3.02 0.23
CA HIS A 63 2.57 3.04 1.44
C HIS A 63 2.00 3.94 2.55
N LEU A 64 1.38 5.08 2.19
CA LEU A 64 0.71 5.93 3.18
C LEU A 64 -0.45 5.17 3.85
N PHE A 65 -1.27 4.46 3.07
CA PHE A 65 -2.31 3.61 3.64
C PHE A 65 -1.74 2.47 4.48
N LEU A 66 -0.59 1.91 4.09
CA LEU A 66 0.05 0.84 4.86
C LEU A 66 0.47 1.33 6.25
N ILE A 67 1.00 2.55 6.34
CA ILE A 67 1.36 3.16 7.63
C ILE A 67 0.13 3.23 8.53
N VAL A 68 -0.99 3.75 8.02
CA VAL A 68 -2.23 3.84 8.80
C VAL A 68 -2.74 2.46 9.21
N ALA A 69 -2.74 1.49 8.29
CA ALA A 69 -3.13 0.11 8.57
C ALA A 69 -2.27 -0.51 9.68
N VAL A 70 -0.95 -0.37 9.61
CA VAL A 70 -0.03 -0.91 10.62
C VAL A 70 -0.25 -0.24 11.97
N MET A 71 -0.41 1.09 12.01
CA MET A 71 -0.72 1.80 13.24
C MET A 71 -2.03 1.30 13.86
N SER A 72 -3.10 1.21 13.06
CA SER A 72 -4.38 0.66 13.51
C SER A 72 -4.25 -0.79 14.00
N LEU A 73 -3.43 -1.63 13.35
CA LEU A 73 -3.18 -2.98 13.82
C LEU A 73 -2.52 -2.99 15.21
N LEU A 74 -1.49 -2.15 15.40
CA LEU A 74 -0.77 -2.06 16.67
C LEU A 74 -1.67 -1.64 17.82
N ASP A 75 -2.63 -0.76 17.58
CA ASP A 75 -3.64 -0.36 18.56
C ASP A 75 -4.65 -1.49 18.82
N VAL A 76 -5.17 -2.15 17.77
CA VAL A 76 -6.06 -3.32 17.90
C VAL A 76 -5.45 -4.45 18.74
N VAL A 77 -4.14 -4.69 18.59
CA VAL A 77 -3.44 -5.73 19.37
C VAL A 77 -2.93 -5.23 20.72
N GLY A 78 -3.20 -3.97 21.09
CA GLY A 78 -2.84 -3.38 22.38
C GLY A 78 -1.34 -3.11 22.57
N LEU A 79 -0.57 -2.99 21.48
CA LEU A 79 0.88 -2.73 21.53
C LEU A 79 1.20 -1.24 21.54
N VAL A 80 0.43 -0.42 20.82
CA VAL A 80 0.61 1.04 20.77
C VAL A 80 -0.78 1.69 20.75
N PRO A 81 -1.23 2.26 21.88
CA PRO A 81 -2.48 3.02 21.92
C PRO A 81 -2.40 4.22 20.97
N ILE A 82 -3.46 4.43 20.20
CA ILE A 82 -3.64 5.64 19.40
C ILE A 82 -4.71 6.47 20.11
N ASP A 83 -4.27 7.28 21.05
CA ASP A 83 -5.10 8.21 21.82
C ASP A 83 -5.45 9.49 21.02
#